data_AF-A0A936EWY3-F1
#
_entry.id   AF-A0A936EWY3-F1
#
_cell.length_a   1.000
_cell.length_b   1.000
_cell.length_c   1.000
_cell.angle_alpha   90.00
_cell.angle_beta   90.00
_cell.angle_gamma   90.00
#
_symmetry.space_group_name_H-M   'P 1'
#
loop_
_entity.id
_entity.type
_entity.pdbx_description
1 polymer ?
#
loop_
_entity_poly.entity_id
_entity_poly.type
_entity_poly.pdbx_seq_one_letter_code
_entity_poly.pdbx_strand_id
1 'polypeptide(L)'
;MLLGAAPAMAQGYRCSSAQGIHYSDRPCPIQGGTRLGSIGPVPEVPTRSTYLRQGPSTVTRAPEYLNYLSAECASLSDGLRTAGARGLSPTTRADLQYDYQRRCAADEAQARRRWLQAQRSDQTERHEQEAQAAADTRRQQMQQQQSSAQCGEMRRIISNKNERLATLSAGEVADLRRFEANFADRCARRLP
;
A
#
# COMPACT_ATOMS: atom_id res chain seq x y z
N MET A 1 38.42 57.00 -26.13
CA MET A 1 36.99 56.85 -26.45
C MET A 1 36.87 56.03 -27.72
N LEU A 2 36.34 54.81 -27.62
CA LEU A 2 35.94 53.98 -28.77
C LEU A 2 34.51 53.52 -28.47
N LEU A 3 33.54 54.13 -29.15
CA LEU A 3 32.17 53.65 -29.26
C LEU A 3 32.14 52.51 -30.29
N GLY A 4 31.36 51.46 -30.03
CA GLY A 4 31.05 50.42 -31.03
C GLY A 4 30.15 49.34 -30.44
N ALA A 5 28.85 49.61 -30.38
CA ALA A 5 27.80 48.95 -31.17
C ALA A 5 27.18 47.74 -30.46
N ALA A 6 26.05 47.98 -29.79
CA ALA A 6 25.19 46.92 -29.28
C ALA A 6 24.62 46.12 -30.48
N PRO A 7 24.55 44.78 -30.42
CA PRO A 7 23.91 44.00 -31.47
C PRO A 7 22.41 44.35 -31.48
N ALA A 8 21.96 44.94 -32.59
CA ALA A 8 20.54 45.09 -32.86
C ALA A 8 19.93 43.71 -33.05
N MET A 9 19.16 43.24 -32.05
CA MET A 9 18.40 42.00 -32.19
C MET A 9 17.24 42.26 -33.14
N ALA A 10 17.40 41.83 -34.39
CA ALA A 10 16.31 41.82 -35.36
C ALA A 10 15.24 40.84 -34.87
N GLN A 11 14.05 41.35 -34.55
CA GLN A 11 12.90 40.52 -34.19
C GLN A 11 12.37 39.86 -35.46
N GLY A 12 12.53 38.54 -35.56
CA GLY A 12 12.03 37.74 -36.67
C GLY A 12 10.85 36.89 -36.24
N TYR A 13 9.95 36.59 -37.18
CA TYR A 13 8.83 35.68 -36.94
C TYR A 13 9.24 34.26 -37.30
N ARG A 14 9.06 33.33 -36.36
CA ARG A 14 9.22 31.89 -36.62
C ARG A 14 7.87 31.34 -37.06
N CYS A 15 7.80 30.92 -38.31
CA CYS A 15 6.60 30.36 -38.95
C CYS A 15 6.70 28.84 -39.01
N SER A 16 5.68 28.14 -38.51
CA SER A 16 5.54 26.69 -38.68
C SER A 16 4.42 26.39 -39.68
N SER A 17 4.74 25.74 -40.80
CA SER A 17 3.76 25.22 -41.77
C SER A 17 3.85 23.68 -41.84
N ALA A 18 2.95 23.05 -42.61
CA ALA A 18 2.96 21.60 -42.82
C ALA A 18 4.28 21.07 -43.45
N GLN A 19 5.09 21.94 -44.06
CA GLN A 19 6.35 21.61 -44.71
C GLN A 19 7.57 21.86 -43.80
N GLY A 20 7.38 22.37 -42.58
CA GLY A 20 8.45 22.61 -41.62
C GLY A 20 8.49 24.04 -41.11
N ILE A 21 9.60 24.38 -40.45
CA ILE A 21 9.76 25.64 -39.73
C ILE A 21 10.69 26.55 -40.52
N HIS A 22 10.22 27.75 -40.83
CA HIS A 22 10.99 28.78 -41.51
C HIS A 22 10.96 30.09 -40.71
N TYR A 23 11.97 30.92 -40.90
CA TYR A 23 12.08 32.25 -40.27
C TYR A 23 11.77 33.31 -41.32
N SER A 24 10.93 34.28 -40.97
CA SER A 24 10.51 35.36 -41.86
C SER A 24 10.57 36.69 -41.12
N ASP A 25 10.94 37.75 -41.84
CA ASP A 25 10.91 39.12 -41.33
C ASP A 25 9.51 39.75 -41.38
N ARG A 26 8.51 38.99 -41.84
CA ARG A 26 7.09 39.39 -41.90
C ARG A 26 6.21 38.39 -41.13
N PRO A 27 5.10 38.84 -40.51
CA PRO A 27 4.19 37.94 -39.79
C PRO A 27 3.59 36.90 -40.74
N CYS A 28 3.50 35.65 -40.28
CA CYS A 28 3.15 34.51 -41.13
C CYS A 28 1.68 34.59 -41.61
N PRO A 29 1.39 34.22 -42.86
CA PRO A 29 0.01 34.17 -43.36
C PRO A 29 -0.80 33.01 -42.74
N ILE A 30 -1.51 33.36 -41.66
CA ILE A 30 -2.77 32.87 -41.04
C ILE A 30 -3.05 31.35 -40.84
N GLN A 31 -2.34 30.38 -41.41
CA GLN A 31 -2.63 28.94 -41.10
C GLN A 31 -1.50 28.17 -40.39
N GLY A 32 -0.59 28.90 -39.74
CA GLY A 32 0.46 28.31 -38.91
C GLY A 32 0.85 29.26 -37.77
N GLY A 33 0.78 28.77 -36.53
CA GLY A 33 1.00 29.57 -35.33
C GLY A 33 2.32 30.35 -35.38
N THR A 34 2.25 31.67 -35.22
CA THR A 34 3.42 32.54 -35.25
C THR A 34 4.00 32.68 -33.84
N ARG A 35 5.30 32.43 -33.66
CA ARG A 35 6.01 32.76 -32.41
C ARG A 35 7.11 33.78 -32.69
N LEU A 36 7.23 34.77 -31.82
CA LEU A 36 8.32 35.75 -31.86
C LEU A 36 9.64 35.03 -31.55
N GLY A 37 10.60 35.10 -32.46
CA GLY A 37 11.92 34.47 -32.31
C GLY A 37 13.03 35.50 -32.49
N SER A 38 14.12 35.36 -31.74
CA SER A 38 15.33 36.15 -31.95
C SER A 38 16.30 35.38 -32.84
N ILE A 39 16.78 35.99 -33.93
CA ILE A 39 17.86 35.44 -34.74
C ILE A 39 19.18 35.98 -34.15
N GLY A 40 19.96 35.10 -33.54
CA GLY A 40 21.27 35.42 -32.97
C GLY A 40 22.17 34.19 -32.94
N PRO A 41 23.50 34.36 -32.85
CA PRO A 41 24.45 33.25 -32.80
C PRO A 41 24.15 32.36 -31.58
N VAL A 42 24.06 31.06 -31.82
CA VAL A 42 23.80 30.04 -30.80
C VAL A 42 24.95 30.08 -29.78
N PRO A 43 24.72 30.29 -28.48
CA PRO A 43 25.78 30.16 -27.49
C PRO A 43 26.24 28.70 -27.44
N GLU A 44 27.53 28.46 -27.67
CA GLU A 44 28.18 27.16 -27.49
C GLU A 44 27.87 26.65 -26.08
N VAL A 45 27.12 25.55 -26.00
CA VAL A 45 26.81 24.89 -24.75
C VAL A 45 28.12 24.26 -24.25
N PRO A 46 28.67 24.65 -23.09
CA PRO A 46 29.83 23.96 -22.56
C PRO A 46 29.42 22.51 -22.30
N THR A 47 30.13 21.57 -22.92
CA THR A 47 30.02 20.14 -22.63
C THR A 47 30.33 19.94 -21.15
N ARG A 48 29.27 19.88 -20.33
CA ARG A 48 29.36 19.48 -18.93
C ARG A 48 29.95 18.08 -18.91
N SER A 49 31.23 17.98 -18.58
CA SER A 49 31.82 16.75 -18.06
C SER A 49 30.97 16.31 -16.87
N THR A 50 30.21 15.23 -17.05
CA THR A 50 29.39 14.59 -16.03
C THR A 50 30.27 13.83 -15.05
N TYR A 51 31.09 14.55 -14.29
CA TYR A 51 31.43 14.07 -12.95
C TYR A 51 30.15 14.20 -12.12
N LEU A 52 29.33 13.15 -12.14
CA LEU A 52 28.26 12.94 -11.19
C LEU A 52 28.89 13.05 -9.80
N ARG A 53 28.72 14.20 -9.16
CA ARG A 53 28.97 14.38 -7.73
C ARG A 53 28.06 13.38 -7.03
N GLN A 54 28.63 12.26 -6.60
CA GLN A 54 27.92 11.26 -5.80
C GLN A 54 27.34 12.00 -4.61
N GLY A 55 26.01 12.06 -4.54
CA GLY A 55 25.31 12.62 -3.39
C GLY A 55 25.72 11.89 -2.11
N PRO A 56 25.38 12.44 -0.93
CA PRO A 56 25.68 11.79 0.34
C PRO A 56 25.18 10.34 0.29
N SER A 57 26.08 9.40 0.60
CA SER A 57 25.79 7.96 0.56
C SER A 57 24.66 7.66 1.54
N THR A 58 23.43 7.55 1.03
CA THR A 58 22.29 7.19 1.87
C THR A 58 22.44 5.73 2.25
N VAL A 59 22.53 5.50 3.56
CA VAL A 59 22.54 4.16 4.13
C VAL A 59 21.24 3.47 3.69
N THR A 60 21.35 2.48 2.81
CA THR A 60 20.17 1.75 2.31
C THR A 60 19.48 1.03 3.47
N ARG A 61 18.14 0.95 3.43
CA ARG A 61 17.35 0.16 4.39
C ARG A 61 17.88 -1.28 4.40
N ALA A 62 18.14 -1.79 5.59
CA ALA A 62 18.66 -3.13 5.77
C ALA A 62 17.61 -4.17 5.30
N PRO A 63 17.99 -5.20 4.52
CA PRO A 63 17.06 -6.25 4.11
C PRO A 63 16.47 -7.01 5.31
N GLU A 64 15.21 -7.43 5.23
CA GLU A 64 14.54 -8.06 6.38
C GLU A 64 15.06 -9.47 6.69
N TYR A 65 15.66 -10.16 5.72
CA TYR A 65 16.27 -11.47 5.94
C TYR A 65 17.54 -11.39 6.79
N LEU A 66 18.10 -10.20 7.07
CA LEU A 66 19.31 -10.05 7.89
C LEU A 66 19.14 -10.63 9.31
N ASN A 67 17.91 -10.60 9.85
CA ASN A 67 17.62 -11.18 11.17
C ASN A 67 17.82 -12.71 11.22
N TYR A 68 17.92 -13.36 10.04
CA TYR A 68 18.13 -14.79 9.91
C TYR A 68 19.56 -15.16 9.51
N LEU A 69 20.43 -14.17 9.28
CA LEU A 69 21.86 -14.39 9.06
C LEU A 69 22.55 -14.74 10.38
N SER A 70 23.68 -15.42 10.27
CA SER A 70 24.66 -15.52 11.34
C SER A 70 25.22 -14.14 11.72
N ALA A 71 25.67 -14.00 12.97
CA ALA A 71 26.21 -12.75 13.49
C ALA A 71 27.42 -12.22 12.68
N GLU A 72 28.29 -13.12 12.20
CA GLU A 72 29.43 -12.77 11.35
C GLU A 72 28.98 -12.17 10.01
N CYS A 73 28.07 -12.85 9.33
CA CYS A 73 27.57 -12.40 8.02
C CYS A 73 26.70 -11.15 8.14
N ALA A 74 25.93 -10.99 9.21
CA ALA A 74 25.20 -9.76 9.50
C ALA A 74 26.17 -8.57 9.66
N SER A 75 27.28 -8.75 10.40
CA SER A 75 28.30 -7.71 10.59
C SER A 75 28.97 -7.30 9.27
N LEU A 76 29.35 -8.27 8.44
CA LEU A 76 29.95 -8.02 7.12
C LEU A 76 28.97 -7.31 6.17
N SER A 77 27.70 -7.72 6.18
CA SER A 77 26.64 -7.09 5.40
C SER A 77 26.41 -5.64 5.83
N ASP A 78 26.40 -5.36 7.14
CA ASP A 78 26.32 -3.99 7.66
C ASP A 78 27.56 -3.15 7.31
N GLY A 79 28.74 -3.77 7.31
CA GLY A 79 29.97 -3.15 6.81
C GLY A 79 29.84 -2.70 5.36
N LEU A 80 29.29 -3.55 4.49
CA LEU A 80 29.04 -3.23 3.07
C LEU A 80 27.99 -2.12 2.90
N ARG A 81 26.89 -2.22 3.65
CA ARG A 81 25.78 -1.27 3.60
C ARG A 81 26.18 0.13 4.07
N THR A 82 27.06 0.20 5.06
CA THR A 82 27.57 1.46 5.61
C THR A 82 28.89 1.90 4.97
N ALA A 83 29.46 1.14 4.04
CA ALA A 83 30.76 1.40 3.43
C ALA A 83 30.87 2.80 2.82
N GLY A 84 29.85 3.23 2.07
CA GLY A 84 29.82 4.57 1.46
C GLY A 84 29.74 5.69 2.50
N ALA A 85 28.91 5.53 3.53
CA ALA A 85 28.77 6.50 4.62
C ALA A 85 30.05 6.59 5.48
N ARG A 86 30.80 5.49 5.60
CA ARG A 86 32.10 5.42 6.28
C ARG A 86 33.27 5.91 5.43
N GLY A 87 33.03 6.28 4.16
CA GLY A 87 34.08 6.74 3.26
C GLY A 87 35.09 5.65 2.88
N LEU A 88 34.69 4.37 2.88
CA LEU A 88 35.58 3.29 2.46
C LEU A 88 35.95 3.46 0.98
N SER A 89 37.22 3.19 0.67
CA SER A 89 37.72 3.25 -0.70
C SER A 89 36.99 2.23 -1.59
N PRO A 90 36.85 2.50 -2.91
CA PRO A 90 36.21 1.56 -3.84
C PRO A 90 36.86 0.17 -3.85
N THR A 91 38.18 0.08 -3.69
CA THR A 91 38.92 -1.18 -3.63
C THR A 91 38.62 -1.95 -2.35
N THR A 92 38.69 -1.30 -1.18
CA THR A 92 38.33 -1.92 0.11
C THR A 92 36.88 -2.42 0.12
N ARG A 93 35.97 -1.66 -0.50
CA ARG A 93 34.56 -2.08 -0.64
C ARG A 93 34.42 -3.32 -1.53
N ALA A 94 35.19 -3.41 -2.61
CA ALA A 94 35.19 -4.58 -3.50
C ALA A 94 35.75 -5.82 -2.79
N ASP A 95 36.83 -5.68 -2.03
CA ASP A 95 37.42 -6.76 -1.23
C ASP A 95 36.44 -7.26 -0.17
N LEU A 96 35.79 -6.34 0.55
CA LEU A 96 34.77 -6.68 1.53
C LEU A 96 33.58 -7.41 0.87
N GLN A 97 33.21 -7.01 -0.34
CA GLN A 97 32.12 -7.63 -1.08
C GLN A 97 32.50 -9.05 -1.52
N TYR A 98 33.74 -9.24 -1.96
CA TYR A 98 34.27 -10.56 -2.31
C TYR A 98 34.34 -11.49 -1.09
N ASP A 99 34.84 -11.00 0.05
CA ASP A 99 34.90 -11.78 1.29
C ASP A 99 33.51 -12.17 1.79
N TYR A 100 32.55 -11.23 1.74
CA TYR A 100 31.17 -11.53 2.07
C TYR A 100 30.58 -12.60 1.15
N GLN A 101 30.75 -12.48 -0.17
CA GLN A 101 30.26 -13.50 -1.11
C GLN A 101 30.88 -14.87 -0.86
N ARG A 102 32.19 -14.94 -0.61
CA ARG A 102 32.90 -16.20 -0.39
C ARG A 102 32.46 -16.89 0.91
N ARG A 103 32.26 -16.14 1.99
CA ARG A 103 31.99 -16.69 3.33
C ARG A 103 30.50 -16.82 3.63
N CYS A 104 29.67 -15.93 3.10
CA CYS A 104 28.29 -15.76 3.54
C CYS A 104 27.24 -16.13 2.49
N ALA A 105 27.61 -16.52 1.26
CA ALA A 105 26.61 -16.85 0.23
C ALA A 105 25.65 -17.98 0.65
N ALA A 106 26.15 -19.02 1.32
CA ALA A 106 25.32 -20.13 1.77
C ALA A 106 24.37 -19.73 2.91
N ASP A 107 24.88 -18.98 3.89
CA ASP A 107 24.12 -18.45 5.03
C ASP A 107 23.04 -17.49 4.55
N GLU A 108 23.37 -16.59 3.62
CA GLU A 108 22.41 -15.68 3.00
C GLU A 108 21.31 -16.41 2.23
N ALA A 109 21.66 -17.43 1.46
CA ALA A 109 20.67 -18.26 0.78
C ALA A 109 19.73 -18.95 1.78
N GLN A 110 20.26 -19.43 2.91
CA GLN A 110 19.45 -20.04 3.96
C GLN A 110 18.57 -19.01 4.69
N ALA A 111 19.13 -17.86 5.05
CA ALA A 111 18.42 -16.76 5.70
C ALA A 111 17.25 -16.27 4.84
N ARG A 112 17.47 -16.10 3.53
CA ARG A 112 16.41 -15.74 2.57
C ARG A 112 15.31 -16.81 2.51
N ARG A 113 15.66 -18.10 2.52
CA ARG A 113 14.67 -19.19 2.56
C ARG A 113 13.86 -19.16 3.85
N ARG A 114 14.50 -19.00 5.01
CA ARG A 114 13.83 -18.93 6.32
C ARG A 114 12.89 -17.73 6.40
N TRP A 115 13.32 -16.56 5.95
CA TRP A 115 12.50 -15.36 5.89
C TRP A 115 11.27 -15.55 5.00
N LEU A 116 11.44 -16.10 3.79
CA LEU A 116 10.32 -16.39 2.89
C LEU A 116 9.34 -17.41 3.49
N GLN A 117 9.85 -18.42 4.20
CA GLN A 117 9.01 -19.40 4.89
C GLN A 117 8.22 -18.75 6.03
N ALA A 118 8.87 -17.92 6.86
CA ALA A 118 8.23 -17.19 7.95
C ALA A 118 7.15 -16.23 7.44
N GLN A 119 7.40 -15.56 6.31
CA GLN A 119 6.41 -14.68 5.69
C GLN A 119 5.19 -15.45 5.22
N ARG A 120 5.38 -16.64 4.61
CA ARG A 120 4.28 -17.50 4.19
C ARG A 120 3.48 -18.01 5.38
N SER A 121 4.15 -18.45 6.45
CA SER A 121 3.46 -18.92 7.65
C SER A 121 2.65 -17.82 8.33
N ASP A 122 3.18 -16.60 8.44
CA ASP A 122 2.45 -15.45 8.99
C ASP A 122 1.21 -15.12 8.14
N GLN A 123 1.32 -15.15 6.81
CA GLN A 123 0.17 -14.95 5.93
C GLN A 123 -0.88 -16.05 6.09
N THR A 124 -0.46 -17.31 6.15
CA THR A 124 -1.38 -18.44 6.38
C THR A 124 -2.09 -18.31 7.72
N GLU A 125 -1.34 -18.00 8.80
CA GLU A 125 -1.90 -17.85 10.14
C GLU A 125 -2.92 -16.70 10.21
N ARG A 126 -2.64 -15.56 9.58
CA ARG A 126 -3.60 -14.44 9.50
C ARG A 126 -4.87 -14.83 8.77
N HIS A 127 -4.75 -15.51 7.63
CA HIS A 127 -5.92 -15.98 6.89
C HIS A 127 -6.73 -17.02 7.67
N GLU A 128 -6.07 -17.91 8.41
CA GLU A 128 -6.74 -18.87 9.28
C GLU A 128 -7.47 -18.17 10.44
N GLN A 129 -6.84 -17.19 11.09
CA GLN A 129 -7.47 -16.39 12.15
C GLN A 129 -8.68 -15.59 11.63
N GLU A 130 -8.56 -14.96 10.47
CA GLU A 130 -9.66 -14.24 9.81
C GLU A 130 -10.82 -15.18 9.46
N ALA A 131 -10.51 -16.37 8.91
CA ALA A 131 -11.50 -17.38 8.57
C ALA A 131 -12.24 -17.91 9.81
N GLN A 132 -11.52 -18.13 10.92
CA GLN A 132 -12.10 -18.54 12.19
C GLN A 132 -13.00 -17.44 12.77
N ALA A 133 -12.53 -16.20 12.82
CA ALA A 133 -13.33 -15.07 13.31
C ALA A 133 -14.61 -14.87 12.48
N ALA A 134 -14.53 -15.02 11.15
CA ALA A 134 -15.69 -14.96 10.26
C ALA A 134 -16.65 -16.14 10.51
N ALA A 135 -16.14 -17.35 10.73
CA ALA A 135 -16.96 -18.52 11.05
C ALA A 135 -17.70 -18.36 12.38
N ASP A 136 -17.03 -17.85 13.41
CA ASP A 136 -17.63 -17.62 14.72
C ASP A 136 -18.69 -16.52 14.68
N THR A 137 -18.43 -15.43 13.95
CA THR A 137 -19.43 -14.38 13.72
C THR A 137 -20.67 -14.95 13.03
N ARG A 138 -20.49 -15.79 12.00
CA ARG A 138 -21.61 -16.46 11.32
C ARG A 138 -22.37 -17.39 12.25
N ARG A 139 -21.69 -18.17 13.10
CA ARG A 139 -22.33 -19.04 14.09
C ARG A 139 -23.17 -18.24 15.08
N GLN A 140 -22.64 -17.13 15.60
CA GLN A 140 -23.36 -16.25 16.51
C GLN A 140 -24.61 -15.65 15.85
N GLN A 141 -24.48 -15.16 14.61
CA GLN A 141 -25.62 -14.63 13.85
C GLN A 141 -26.70 -15.69 13.62
N MET A 142 -26.31 -16.91 13.23
CA MET A 142 -27.25 -18.02 13.02
C MET A 142 -27.96 -18.41 14.33
N GLN A 143 -27.23 -18.49 15.45
CA GLN A 143 -27.84 -18.76 16.76
C GLN A 143 -28.79 -17.64 17.18
N GLN A 144 -28.42 -16.38 16.95
CA GLN A 144 -29.28 -15.24 17.24
C GLN A 144 -30.57 -15.30 16.41
N GLN A 145 -30.47 -15.52 15.10
CA GLN A 145 -31.62 -15.65 14.21
C GLN A 145 -32.55 -16.80 14.61
N GLN A 146 -31.99 -17.96 14.95
CA GLN A 146 -32.77 -19.11 15.44
C GLN A 146 -33.49 -18.77 16.75
N SER A 147 -32.80 -18.12 17.69
CA SER A 147 -33.40 -17.71 18.96
C SER A 147 -34.51 -16.68 18.77
N SER A 148 -34.34 -15.70 17.88
CA SER A 148 -35.38 -14.71 17.58
C SER A 148 -36.59 -15.34 16.89
N ALA A 149 -36.37 -16.31 15.99
CA ALA A 149 -37.45 -17.04 15.34
C ALA A 149 -38.26 -17.87 16.35
N GLN A 150 -37.58 -18.59 17.25
CA GLN A 150 -38.24 -19.35 18.33
C GLN A 150 -39.07 -18.44 19.24
N CYS A 151 -38.51 -17.31 19.66
CA CYS A 151 -39.23 -16.34 20.49
C CYS A 151 -40.41 -15.69 19.75
N GLY A 152 -40.28 -15.44 18.45
CA GLY A 152 -41.37 -14.96 17.60
C GLY A 152 -42.55 -15.92 17.56
N GLU A 153 -42.29 -17.22 17.36
CA GLU A 153 -43.35 -18.24 17.37
C GLU A 153 -44.00 -18.41 18.75
N MET A 154 -43.22 -18.40 19.83
CA MET A 154 -43.77 -18.47 21.19
C MET A 154 -44.70 -17.27 21.46
N ARG A 155 -44.31 -16.06 21.05
CA ARG A 155 -45.15 -14.86 21.17
C ARG A 155 -46.44 -14.99 20.37
N ARG A 156 -46.37 -15.55 19.16
CA ARG A 156 -47.55 -15.79 18.31
C ARG A 156 -48.54 -16.75 18.98
N ILE A 157 -48.04 -17.83 19.59
CA ILE A 157 -48.87 -18.80 20.33
C ILE A 157 -49.54 -18.14 21.53
N ILE A 158 -48.80 -17.35 22.31
CA ILE A 158 -49.36 -16.61 23.46
C ILE A 158 -50.47 -15.67 23.00
N SER A 159 -50.24 -14.88 21.95
CA SER A 159 -51.25 -13.96 21.40
C SER A 159 -52.54 -14.69 21.04
N ASN A 160 -52.42 -15.79 20.28
CA ASN A 160 -53.58 -16.56 19.86
C ASN A 160 -54.35 -17.19 21.04
N LYS A 161 -53.63 -17.66 22.07
CA LYS A 161 -54.28 -18.20 23.29
C LYS A 161 -54.92 -17.10 24.14
N ASN A 162 -54.33 -15.91 24.19
CA ASN A 162 -54.89 -14.76 24.89
C ASN A 162 -56.15 -14.22 24.22
N GLU A 163 -56.21 -14.21 22.88
CA GLU A 163 -57.45 -13.88 22.14
C GLU A 163 -58.60 -14.84 22.47
N ARG A 164 -58.29 -16.10 22.77
CA ARG A 164 -59.27 -17.15 23.07
C ARG A 164 -59.47 -17.40 24.57
N LEU A 165 -58.94 -16.53 25.43
CA LEU A 165 -58.88 -16.74 26.88
C LEU A 165 -60.25 -17.04 27.50
N ALA A 166 -61.31 -16.37 27.03
CA ALA A 166 -62.68 -16.56 27.51
C ALA A 166 -63.26 -17.96 27.22
N THR A 167 -62.65 -18.70 26.28
CA THR A 167 -63.09 -20.05 25.87
C THR A 167 -62.23 -21.17 26.46
N LEU A 168 -61.17 -20.83 27.20
CA LEU A 168 -60.24 -21.80 27.78
C LEU A 168 -60.77 -22.34 29.12
N SER A 169 -60.51 -23.62 29.37
CA SER A 169 -60.75 -24.24 30.68
C SER A 169 -59.73 -23.77 31.73
N ALA A 170 -60.03 -23.97 33.02
CA ALA A 170 -59.13 -23.59 34.10
C ALA A 170 -57.74 -24.25 34.01
N GLY A 171 -57.67 -25.50 33.53
CA GLY A 171 -56.40 -26.20 33.30
C GLY A 171 -55.57 -25.54 32.19
N GLU A 172 -56.20 -25.21 31.07
CA GLU A 172 -55.53 -24.55 29.94
C GLU A 172 -55.06 -23.13 30.29
N VAL A 173 -55.78 -22.42 31.15
CA VAL A 173 -55.34 -21.11 31.69
C VAL A 173 -54.09 -21.27 32.55
N ALA A 174 -54.00 -22.32 33.37
CA ALA A 174 -52.81 -22.59 34.17
C ALA A 174 -51.59 -22.94 33.28
N ASP A 175 -51.80 -23.72 32.22
CA ASP A 175 -50.74 -24.06 31.27
C ASP A 175 -50.30 -22.85 30.42
N LEU A 176 -51.24 -21.99 30.02
CA LEU A 176 -50.92 -20.72 29.37
C LEU A 176 -50.03 -19.83 30.26
N ARG A 177 -50.37 -19.69 31.55
CA ARG A 177 -49.55 -18.92 32.50
C ARG A 177 -48.15 -19.48 32.66
N ARG A 178 -47.99 -20.81 32.70
CA ARG A 178 -46.66 -21.46 32.73
C ARG A 178 -45.89 -21.18 31.44
N PHE A 179 -46.57 -21.22 30.30
CA PHE A 179 -45.95 -20.92 29.01
C PHE A 179 -45.50 -19.46 28.91
N GLU A 180 -46.31 -18.52 29.39
CA GLU A 180 -45.96 -17.10 29.50
C GLU A 180 -44.75 -16.87 30.40
N ALA A 181 -44.68 -17.55 31.56
CA ALA A 181 -43.52 -17.48 32.44
C ALA A 181 -42.24 -17.99 31.76
N ASN A 182 -42.32 -19.12 31.05
CA ASN A 182 -41.19 -19.67 30.29
C ASN A 182 -40.76 -18.74 29.13
N PHE A 183 -41.72 -18.10 28.46
CA PHE A 183 -41.42 -17.09 27.45
C PHE A 183 -40.73 -15.87 28.07
N ALA A 184 -41.21 -15.39 29.22
CA ALA A 184 -40.61 -14.25 29.91
C ALA A 184 -39.16 -14.53 30.33
N ASP A 185 -38.88 -15.73 30.84
CA ASP A 185 -37.54 -16.14 31.26
C ASP A 185 -36.57 -16.27 30.08
N ARG A 186 -37.01 -16.89 28.97
CA ARG A 186 -36.13 -17.23 27.84
C ARG A 186 -36.01 -16.14 26.79
N CYS A 187 -37.06 -15.36 26.58
CA CYS A 187 -37.20 -14.43 25.46
C CYS A 187 -37.32 -12.96 25.90
N ALA A 188 -38.14 -12.65 26.90
CA ALA A 188 -38.44 -11.25 27.24
C ALA A 188 -37.23 -10.47 27.80
N ARG A 189 -36.24 -11.16 28.38
CA ARG A 189 -34.97 -10.54 28.80
C ARG A 189 -33.96 -10.33 27.66
N ARG A 190 -34.23 -10.83 26.45
CA ARG A 190 -33.33 -10.83 25.29
C ARG A 190 -33.85 -10.00 24.11
N LEU A 191 -35.09 -9.54 24.15
CA LEU A 191 -35.63 -8.57 23.19
C LEU A 191 -35.29 -7.16 23.69
N PRO A 192 -34.70 -6.29 22.83
CA PRO A 192 -34.52 -4.87 23.16
C PRO A 192 -35.86 -4.14 23.32
#